data_AF-A0AAW4GEK8-F1
#
_entry.id   AF-A0AAW4GEK8-F1
#
_cell.length_a   1.000
_cell.length_b   1.000
_cell.length_c   1.000
_cell.angle_alpha   90.00
_cell.angle_beta   90.00
_cell.angle_gamma   90.00
#
_symmetry.space_group_name_H-M   'P 1'
#
loop_
_entity.id
_entity.type
_entity.pdbx_description
1 polymer ?
#
loop_
_entity_poly.entity_id
_entity_poly.type
_entity_poly.pdbx_seq_one_letter_code
_entity_poly.pdbx_strand_id
1 'polypeptide(L)'
;MTSFATRCLALACLATPAFAATPPAIEQARAQLVEAVTCQRHLSPKQFETIAQLLAPPPLQAENGESSGEFLLTTPLMVLGQPVNRLQAYDGDSGEDGVDSFTAYFSTASVEQIAALAKLSDPVAGSYTREVGRHNLDVRRFDGQTTISCSYDLR
;
A
#
# COMPACT_ATOMS: atom_id res chain seq x y z
N MET A 1 48.82 54.76 -15.76
CA MET A 1 47.64 54.31 -16.51
C MET A 1 47.34 52.88 -16.09
N THR A 2 46.09 52.63 -15.72
CA THR A 2 45.59 51.48 -14.95
C THR A 2 45.34 50.21 -15.76
N SER A 3 45.84 49.09 -15.22
CA SER A 3 45.27 47.74 -15.09
C SER A 3 44.26 47.19 -16.12
N PHE A 4 44.53 45.99 -16.64
CA PHE A 4 43.49 45.02 -16.99
C PHE A 4 43.91 43.62 -16.52
N ALA A 5 43.31 43.16 -15.43
CA ALA A 5 43.37 41.79 -14.95
C ALA A 5 42.18 41.01 -15.53
N THR A 6 42.46 40.07 -16.42
CA THR A 6 41.48 39.18 -17.05
C THR A 6 40.98 38.15 -16.02
N ARG A 7 39.74 38.31 -15.54
CA ARG A 7 39.06 37.33 -14.67
C ARG A 7 38.48 36.20 -15.54
N CYS A 8 39.09 35.02 -15.49
CA CYS A 8 38.45 33.78 -15.94
C CYS A 8 37.32 33.40 -14.97
N LEU A 9 36.06 33.52 -15.41
CA LEU A 9 34.93 32.91 -14.72
C LEU A 9 35.00 31.39 -14.91
N ALA A 10 35.26 30.66 -13.82
CA ALA A 10 35.03 29.22 -13.77
C ALA A 10 33.52 28.97 -13.69
N LEU A 11 32.93 28.43 -14.76
CA LEU A 11 31.58 27.85 -14.72
C LEU A 11 31.65 26.55 -13.92
N ALA A 12 31.23 26.59 -12.66
CA ALA A 12 30.93 25.40 -11.89
C ALA A 12 29.59 24.82 -12.39
N CYS A 13 29.64 23.73 -13.17
CA CYS A 13 28.46 22.94 -13.50
C CYS A 13 27.90 22.33 -12.20
N LEU A 14 26.80 22.91 -11.69
CA LEU A 14 25.99 22.31 -10.65
C LEU A 14 25.27 21.10 -11.27
N ALA A 15 25.83 19.91 -11.08
CA ALA A 15 25.12 18.67 -11.37
C ALA A 15 23.97 18.52 -10.37
N THR A 16 22.77 18.93 -10.77
CA THR A 16 21.55 18.61 -10.02
C THR A 16 21.36 17.09 -10.05
N PRO A 17 21.22 16.42 -8.89
CA PRO A 17 20.90 15.00 -8.88
C PRO A 17 19.55 14.81 -9.58
N ALA A 18 19.58 14.15 -10.73
CA ALA A 18 18.37 13.71 -11.39
C ALA A 18 17.76 12.60 -10.52
N PHE A 19 16.78 12.96 -9.69
CA PHE A 19 15.88 11.97 -9.12
C PHE A 19 15.22 11.26 -10.29
N ALA A 20 15.58 9.99 -10.52
CA ALA A 20 14.94 9.18 -11.52
C ALA A 20 13.45 9.15 -11.19
N ALA A 21 12.62 9.72 -12.07
CA ALA A 21 11.18 9.73 -11.89
C ALA A 21 10.69 8.29 -11.82
N THR A 22 9.81 8.00 -10.85
CA THR A 22 9.16 6.69 -10.77
C THR A 22 8.46 6.40 -12.10
N PRO A 23 8.62 5.20 -12.68
CA PRO A 23 7.89 4.86 -13.90
C PRO A 23 6.38 4.99 -13.70
N PRO A 24 5.62 5.55 -14.67
CA PRO A 24 4.18 5.76 -14.53
C PRO A 24 3.39 4.50 -14.15
N ALA A 25 3.83 3.33 -14.63
CA ALA A 25 3.23 2.04 -14.29
C ALA A 25 3.35 1.68 -12.80
N ILE A 26 4.45 2.08 -12.15
CA ILE A 26 4.68 1.83 -10.71
C ILE A 26 3.78 2.73 -9.86
N GLU A 27 3.63 4.01 -10.25
CA GLU A 27 2.70 4.92 -9.57
C GLU A 27 1.24 4.45 -9.73
N GLN A 28 0.87 3.98 -10.92
CA GLN A 28 -0.46 3.41 -11.15
C GLN A 28 -0.69 2.14 -10.33
N ALA A 29 0.30 1.25 -10.25
CA ALA A 29 0.25 0.05 -9.41
C ALA A 29 0.03 0.40 -7.93
N ARG A 30 0.78 1.40 -7.41
CA ARG A 30 0.61 1.90 -6.04
C ARG A 30 -0.82 2.39 -5.80
N ALA A 31 -1.32 3.25 -6.69
CA ALA A 31 -2.69 3.79 -6.56
C ALA A 31 -3.74 2.68 -6.54
N GLN A 32 -3.62 1.69 -7.44
CA GLN A 32 -4.56 0.57 -7.50
C GLN A 32 -4.58 -0.27 -6.22
N LEU A 33 -3.40 -0.54 -5.62
CA LEU A 33 -3.33 -1.26 -4.34
C LEU A 33 -3.93 -0.46 -3.20
N VAL A 34 -3.68 0.86 -3.13
CA VAL A 34 -4.29 1.74 -2.12
C VAL A 34 -5.81 1.75 -2.27
N GLU A 35 -6.30 1.89 -3.51
CA GLU A 35 -7.74 1.88 -3.80
C GLU A 35 -8.37 0.53 -3.39
N ALA A 36 -7.67 -0.58 -3.63
CA ALA A 36 -8.15 -1.91 -3.26
C ALA A 36 -8.24 -2.12 -1.74
N VAL A 37 -7.21 -1.77 -0.97
CA VAL A 37 -7.25 -1.92 0.50
C VAL A 37 -8.16 -0.90 1.19
N THR A 38 -8.70 0.09 0.47
CA THR A 38 -9.60 1.13 1.00
C THR A 38 -11.02 1.12 0.42
N CYS A 39 -11.45 0.00 -0.17
CA CYS A 39 -12.79 -0.17 -0.76
C CYS A 39 -13.14 0.77 -1.92
N GLN A 40 -12.15 1.34 -2.60
CA GLN A 40 -12.37 2.23 -3.75
C GLN A 40 -12.32 1.50 -5.10
N ARG A 41 -11.66 0.34 -5.15
CA ARG A 41 -11.55 -0.48 -6.36
C ARG A 41 -11.55 -1.96 -6.02
N HIS A 42 -12.52 -2.69 -6.55
CA HIS A 42 -12.46 -4.15 -6.53
C HIS A 42 -11.42 -4.64 -7.56
N LEU A 43 -10.48 -5.46 -7.10
CA LEU A 43 -9.56 -6.27 -7.90
C LEU A 43 -9.86 -7.73 -7.60
N SER A 44 -9.66 -8.64 -8.56
CA SER A 44 -9.58 -10.06 -8.18
C SER A 44 -8.29 -10.34 -7.41
N PRO A 45 -8.22 -11.41 -6.60
CA PRO A 45 -7.00 -11.79 -5.88
C PRO A 45 -5.78 -11.84 -6.81
N LYS A 46 -5.90 -12.54 -7.94
CA LYS A 46 -4.84 -12.64 -8.96
C LYS A 46 -4.40 -11.28 -9.52
N GLN A 47 -5.33 -10.34 -9.72
CA GLN A 47 -4.97 -8.98 -10.16
C GLN A 47 -4.19 -8.24 -9.08
N PHE A 48 -4.64 -8.31 -7.82
CA PHE A 48 -3.94 -7.72 -6.68
C PHE A 48 -2.51 -8.26 -6.57
N GLU A 49 -2.34 -9.58 -6.63
CA GLU A 49 -1.02 -10.22 -6.56
C GLU A 49 -0.10 -9.76 -7.70
N THR A 50 -0.62 -9.74 -8.94
CA THR A 50 0.16 -9.30 -10.11
C THR A 50 0.66 -7.86 -9.95
N ILE A 51 -0.18 -6.98 -9.42
CA ILE A 51 0.18 -5.57 -9.18
C ILE A 51 1.17 -5.45 -8.01
N ALA A 52 0.95 -6.20 -6.91
CA ALA A 52 1.82 -6.20 -5.74
C ALA A 52 3.23 -6.71 -6.08
N GLN A 53 3.36 -7.70 -6.96
CA GLN A 53 4.64 -8.23 -7.45
C GLN A 53 5.47 -7.20 -8.25
N LEU A 54 4.88 -6.11 -8.75
CA LEU A 54 5.63 -5.01 -9.36
C LEU A 54 6.39 -4.17 -8.30
N LEU A 55 5.97 -4.25 -7.03
CA LEU A 55 6.48 -3.42 -5.92
C LEU A 55 7.24 -4.23 -4.86
N ALA A 56 6.93 -5.51 -4.76
CA ALA A 56 7.59 -6.48 -3.89
C ALA A 56 8.68 -7.22 -4.67
N PRO A 57 9.75 -7.70 -4.00
CA PRO A 57 10.59 -8.71 -4.61
C PRO A 57 9.75 -9.98 -4.81
N PRO A 58 10.11 -10.86 -5.77
CA PRO A 58 9.44 -12.15 -5.92
C PRO A 58 9.45 -12.89 -4.58
N PRO A 59 8.31 -13.43 -4.11
CA PRO A 59 8.32 -14.22 -2.89
C PRO A 59 9.29 -15.40 -3.05
N LEU A 60 9.97 -15.78 -1.96
CA LEU A 60 10.53 -17.12 -1.87
C LEU A 60 9.33 -18.06 -2.01
N GLN A 61 9.26 -18.81 -3.10
CA GLN A 61 8.14 -19.71 -3.33
C GLN A 61 8.07 -20.71 -2.16
N ALA A 62 6.88 -20.90 -1.60
CA ALA A 62 6.63 -22.00 -0.67
C ALA A 62 6.87 -23.34 -1.39
N GLU A 63 7.17 -24.41 -0.65
CA GLU A 63 7.52 -25.73 -1.23
C GLU A 63 6.40 -26.33 -2.10
N ASN A 64 5.16 -25.87 -1.95
CA ASN A 64 3.99 -26.23 -2.75
C ASN A 64 3.75 -25.33 -3.98
N GLY A 65 4.54 -24.27 -4.17
CA GLY A 65 4.42 -23.33 -5.28
C GLY A 65 3.25 -22.34 -5.16
N GLU A 66 2.50 -22.33 -4.05
CA GLU A 66 1.40 -21.40 -3.81
C GLU A 66 1.88 -20.12 -3.12
N SER A 67 1.30 -19.00 -3.54
CA SER A 67 1.48 -17.69 -2.90
C SER A 67 0.82 -17.72 -1.53
N SER A 68 1.48 -17.21 -0.49
CA SER A 68 0.84 -16.99 0.81
C SER A 68 -0.18 -15.84 0.78
N GLY A 69 -0.32 -15.16 -0.37
CA GLY A 69 -1.06 -13.92 -0.52
C GLY A 69 -0.38 -12.74 0.17
N GLU A 70 0.78 -12.92 0.80
CA GLU A 70 1.49 -11.87 1.53
C GLU A 70 2.62 -11.25 0.73
N PHE A 71 2.71 -9.91 0.79
CA PHE A 71 3.68 -9.14 0.03
C PHE A 71 4.43 -8.18 0.95
N LEU A 72 5.76 -8.33 1.01
CA LEU A 72 6.65 -7.39 1.68
C LEU A 72 7.20 -6.39 0.65
N LEU A 73 6.78 -5.14 0.78
CA LEU A 73 7.15 -4.07 -0.14
C LEU A 73 8.55 -3.54 0.20
N THR A 74 9.39 -3.36 -0.82
CA THR A 74 10.73 -2.76 -0.64
C THR A 74 10.66 -1.25 -0.39
N THR A 75 9.62 -0.61 -0.92
CA THR A 75 9.36 0.82 -0.78
C THR A 75 7.95 0.98 -0.24
N PRO A 76 7.77 1.69 0.89
CA PRO A 76 6.47 1.82 1.55
C PRO A 76 5.37 2.29 0.61
N LEU A 77 4.19 1.69 0.74
CA LEU A 77 2.95 2.21 0.18
C LEU A 77 2.34 3.19 1.17
N MET A 78 1.91 4.36 0.69
CA MET A 78 1.24 5.34 1.55
C MET A 78 -0.27 5.11 1.52
N VAL A 79 -0.81 4.51 2.58
CA VAL A 79 -2.26 4.29 2.74
C VAL A 79 -2.77 5.28 3.78
N LEU A 80 -3.71 6.14 3.38
CA LEU A 80 -4.21 7.25 4.21
C LEU A 80 -3.09 8.15 4.76
N GLY A 81 -2.00 8.31 4.00
CA GLY A 81 -0.83 9.09 4.41
C GLY A 81 0.06 8.40 5.45
N GLN A 82 -0.16 7.13 5.77
CA GLN A 82 0.69 6.33 6.66
C GLN A 82 1.45 5.25 5.85
N PRO A 83 2.72 4.98 6.19
CA PRO A 83 3.52 4.00 5.48
C PRO A 83 3.11 2.57 5.81
N VAL A 84 3.06 1.73 4.78
CA VAL A 84 2.71 0.31 4.84
C VAL A 84 3.73 -0.49 4.04
N ASN A 85 4.33 -1.51 4.66
CA ASN A 85 5.33 -2.37 4.00
C ASN A 85 4.86 -3.81 3.83
N ARG A 86 3.67 -4.15 4.33
CA ARG A 86 3.09 -5.48 4.22
C ARG A 86 1.66 -5.36 3.71
N LEU A 87 1.37 -6.10 2.65
CA LEU A 87 0.04 -6.29 2.11
C LEU A 87 -0.33 -7.77 2.18
N GLN A 88 -1.61 -8.07 2.24
CA GLN A 88 -2.15 -9.42 2.10
C GLN A 88 -3.35 -9.40 1.16
N ALA A 89 -3.41 -10.40 0.28
CA ALA A 89 -4.59 -10.78 -0.48
C ALA A 89 -5.13 -12.09 0.07
N TYR A 90 -6.43 -12.15 0.31
CA TYR A 90 -7.15 -13.37 0.62
C TYR A 90 -8.08 -13.69 -0.54
N ASP A 91 -7.95 -14.90 -1.08
CA ASP A 91 -8.81 -15.42 -2.13
C ASP A 91 -10.01 -16.10 -1.49
N GLY A 92 -11.20 -15.52 -1.67
CA GLY A 92 -12.44 -16.06 -1.12
C GLY A 92 -12.75 -17.47 -1.63
N ASP A 93 -12.31 -17.84 -2.83
CA ASP A 93 -12.52 -19.19 -3.39
C ASP A 93 -11.71 -20.26 -2.64
N SER A 94 -10.65 -19.86 -1.92
CA SER A 94 -9.87 -20.74 -1.05
C SER A 94 -10.46 -20.87 0.37
N GLY A 95 -11.46 -20.06 0.70
CA GLY A 95 -12.06 -19.90 2.02
C GLY A 95 -13.44 -20.52 2.19
N GLU A 96 -13.93 -20.53 3.44
CA GLU A 96 -15.30 -20.95 3.75
C GLU A 96 -16.33 -19.83 3.56
N ASP A 97 -15.90 -18.56 3.61
CA ASP A 97 -16.80 -17.40 3.51
C ASP A 97 -17.05 -16.95 2.06
N GLY A 98 -16.17 -17.31 1.13
CA GLY A 98 -16.27 -16.91 -0.28
C GLY A 98 -16.04 -15.41 -0.50
N VAL A 99 -15.30 -14.74 0.39
CA VAL A 99 -15.13 -13.28 0.39
C VAL A 99 -13.69 -12.89 0.11
N ASP A 100 -13.47 -12.23 -1.02
CA ASP A 100 -12.18 -11.63 -1.31
C ASP A 100 -11.88 -10.50 -0.34
N SER A 101 -10.65 -10.47 0.20
CA SER A 101 -10.21 -9.36 1.03
C SER A 101 -8.77 -8.93 0.80
N PHE A 102 -8.54 -7.62 0.90
CA PHE A 102 -7.23 -7.01 0.73
C PHE A 102 -6.87 -6.21 1.97
N THR A 103 -5.71 -6.51 2.55
CA THR A 103 -5.29 -5.98 3.85
C THR A 103 -3.95 -5.26 3.72
N ALA A 104 -3.83 -4.12 4.40
CA ALA A 104 -2.61 -3.36 4.60
C ALA A 104 -2.24 -3.32 6.09
N TYR A 105 -0.96 -3.56 6.41
CA TYR A 105 -0.44 -3.64 7.77
C TYR A 105 0.45 -2.44 8.09
N PHE A 106 0.03 -1.63 9.07
CA PHE A 106 0.79 -0.47 9.51
C PHE A 106 1.83 -0.88 10.56
N SER A 107 3.06 -0.37 10.39
CA SER A 107 4.17 -0.71 11.29
C SER A 107 4.10 -0.02 12.64
N THR A 108 3.58 1.21 12.70
CA THR A 108 3.65 2.06 13.91
C THR A 108 2.34 2.77 14.26
N ALA A 109 1.46 3.01 13.29
CA ALA A 109 0.21 3.74 13.53
C ALA A 109 -0.74 2.93 14.44
N SER A 110 -1.41 3.61 15.37
CA SER A 110 -2.40 2.97 16.25
C SER A 110 -3.71 2.71 15.50
N VAL A 111 -4.54 1.80 16.04
CA VAL A 111 -5.85 1.48 15.44
C VAL A 111 -6.77 2.70 15.42
N GLU A 112 -6.75 3.51 16.48
CA GLU A 112 -7.54 4.75 16.60
C GLU A 112 -7.08 5.80 15.59
N GLN A 113 -5.76 5.93 15.38
CA GLN A 113 -5.21 6.87 14.40
C GLN A 113 -5.66 6.50 12.98
N ILE A 114 -5.55 5.23 12.60
CA ILE A 114 -5.97 4.77 11.27
C ILE A 114 -7.49 4.87 11.11
N ALA A 115 -8.26 4.52 12.13
CA ALA A 115 -9.72 4.67 12.11
C ALA A 115 -10.14 6.13 11.90
N ALA A 116 -9.52 7.07 12.63
CA ALA A 116 -9.77 8.49 12.46
C ALA A 116 -9.43 8.98 11.04
N LEU A 117 -8.29 8.57 10.47
CA LEU A 117 -7.90 8.89 9.09
C LEU A 117 -8.87 8.30 8.06
N ALA A 118 -9.42 7.11 8.33
CA ALA A 118 -10.44 6.45 7.52
C ALA A 118 -11.86 7.03 7.74
N LYS A 119 -12.01 7.98 8.67
CA LYS A 119 -13.29 8.55 9.11
C LYS A 119 -14.26 7.48 9.63
N LEU A 120 -13.73 6.58 10.46
CA LEU A 120 -14.49 5.57 11.18
C LEU A 120 -14.64 6.01 12.64
N SER A 121 -15.83 5.82 13.20
CA SER A 121 -16.14 6.07 14.61
C SER A 121 -16.78 4.82 15.22
N ASP A 122 -16.97 4.83 16.53
CA ASP A 122 -17.82 3.87 17.25
C ASP A 122 -17.37 2.40 17.11
N PRO A 123 -16.18 2.04 17.65
CA PRO A 123 -15.67 0.69 17.52
C PRO A 123 -16.55 -0.32 18.25
N VAL A 124 -16.70 -1.50 17.64
CA VAL A 124 -17.34 -2.67 18.25
C VAL A 124 -16.23 -3.66 18.61
N ALA A 125 -16.10 -3.97 19.90
CA ALA A 125 -15.05 -4.86 20.41
C ALA A 125 -13.62 -4.47 19.96
N GLY A 126 -13.34 -3.16 19.83
CA GLY A 126 -12.03 -2.65 19.42
C GLY A 126 -11.74 -2.72 17.91
N SER A 127 -12.73 -3.11 17.09
CA SER A 127 -12.66 -3.02 15.63
C SER A 127 -13.58 -1.91 15.13
N TYR A 128 -13.13 -1.17 14.13
CA TYR A 128 -13.89 -0.11 13.47
C TYR A 128 -14.31 -0.61 12.10
N THR A 129 -15.60 -0.55 11.80
CA THR A 129 -16.15 -1.07 10.53
C THR A 129 -17.07 -0.04 9.90
N ARG A 130 -17.04 0.06 8.57
CA ARG A 130 -18.03 0.81 7.80
C ARG A 130 -18.35 0.09 6.51
N GLU A 131 -19.63 -0.01 6.21
CA GLU A 131 -20.13 -0.46 4.91
C GLU A 131 -19.83 0.59 3.83
N VAL A 132 -19.26 0.14 2.72
CA VAL A 132 -18.98 0.93 1.51
C VAL A 132 -19.64 0.23 0.34
N GLY A 133 -20.92 0.52 0.10
CA GLY A 133 -21.71 -0.22 -0.89
C GLY A 133 -21.89 -1.67 -0.46
N ARG A 134 -21.36 -2.62 -1.25
CA ARG A 134 -21.37 -4.06 -0.95
C ARG A 134 -20.05 -4.54 -0.33
N HIS A 135 -19.31 -3.65 0.32
CA HIS A 135 -17.98 -3.93 0.86
C HIS A 135 -17.94 -3.50 2.32
N ASN A 136 -17.08 -4.13 3.12
CA ASN A 136 -16.78 -3.65 4.46
C ASN A 136 -15.35 -3.15 4.50
N LEU A 137 -15.19 -1.91 4.98
CA LEU A 137 -13.91 -1.35 5.35
C LEU A 137 -13.72 -1.54 6.85
N ASP A 138 -12.68 -2.26 7.22
CA ASP A 138 -12.38 -2.61 8.60
C ASP A 138 -11.01 -2.06 9.01
N VAL A 139 -10.93 -1.51 10.22
CA VAL A 139 -9.69 -1.13 10.88
C VAL A 139 -9.66 -1.80 12.25
N ARG A 140 -8.64 -2.64 12.48
CA ARG A 140 -8.52 -3.43 13.71
C ARG A 140 -7.07 -3.69 14.07
N ARG A 141 -6.87 -4.32 15.22
CA ARG A 141 -5.58 -4.90 15.60
C ARG A 141 -5.57 -6.39 15.26
N PHE A 142 -4.59 -6.81 14.47
CA PHE A 142 -4.41 -8.20 14.08
C PHE A 142 -2.92 -8.55 14.16
N ASP A 143 -2.59 -9.66 14.81
CA ASP A 143 -1.21 -10.11 15.01
C ASP A 143 -0.27 -9.01 15.56
N GLY A 144 -0.75 -8.23 16.53
CA GLY A 144 0.02 -7.15 17.13
C GLY A 144 0.29 -5.94 16.22
N GLN A 145 -0.31 -5.88 15.03
CA GLN A 145 -0.22 -4.75 14.10
C GLN A 145 -1.60 -4.12 13.89
N THR A 146 -1.60 -2.84 13.55
CA THR A 146 -2.82 -2.18 13.07
C THR A 146 -3.02 -2.54 11.61
N THR A 147 -4.23 -2.94 11.24
CA THR A 147 -4.58 -3.26 9.86
C THR A 147 -5.73 -2.39 9.37
N ILE A 148 -5.73 -2.11 8.06
CA ILE A 148 -6.93 -1.72 7.32
C ILE A 148 -7.18 -2.79 6.28
N SER A 149 -8.41 -3.24 6.17
CA SER A 149 -8.81 -4.26 5.19
C SER A 149 -10.12 -3.88 4.52
N CYS A 150 -10.23 -4.24 3.25
CA CYS A 150 -11.51 -4.21 2.56
C CYS A 150 -11.94 -5.62 2.16
N SER A 151 -13.13 -6.02 2.59
CA SER A 151 -13.81 -7.24 2.17
C SER A 151 -14.84 -6.90 1.09
N TYR A 152 -14.77 -7.57 -0.06
CA TYR A 152 -15.55 -7.22 -1.25
C TYR A 152 -16.78 -8.12 -1.45
N ASP A 153 -17.75 -7.59 -2.20
CA ASP A 153 -18.97 -8.26 -2.66
C ASP A 153 -19.76 -9.06 -1.60
N LEU A 154 -19.83 -8.51 -0.39
CA LEU A 154 -20.67 -9.01 0.69
C LEU A 154 -22.15 -9.05 0.25
N ARG A 155 -22.86 -10.09 0.69
CA ARG A 155 -24.25 -10.39 0.30
C ARG A 155 -25.25 -9.54 1.07
#